data_AF-A0A538NJA1-F1
#
_entry.id   AF-A0A538NJA1-F1
#
_cell.length_a   1.000
_cell.length_b   1.000
_cell.length_c   1.000
_cell.angle_alpha   90.00
_cell.angle_beta   90.00
_cell.angle_gamma   90.00
#
_symmetry.space_group_name_H-M   'P 1'
#
loop_
_entity.id
_entity.type
_entity.pdbx_description
1 polymer ?
#
loop_
_entity_poly.entity_id
_entity_poly.type
_entity_poly.pdbx_seq_one_letter_code
_entity_poly.pdbx_strand_id
1 'polypeptide(L)'
;MPLYMDIHELPEGTTADDVAKAHVADLEAQEKYGVQYLKYWVNESCGKVFCLVDAPNPEAANCCHREAHGLVAQKIIELQPELADGFLGRDIQTDAAGAVLLPGGAADERDPGIRTVLFTDIVDSTTLTQTLGDEAALALFDVHNTVVRNALTDQGGREVKHTGDGIMASFVSAVAAVKCAAQIQRDLAKHADNQRRDRPLKVRIGAAAGEPVEQHHDLFGCTVQLAARLCSHASPEQILVSNVIAELCLGKGFSFQDVGEVVLKGFDRPVRAHAVAWADKAIAAG
;
A
#
# COMPACT_ATOMS: atom_id res chain seq x y z
N MET A 1 14.33 25.26 3.65
CA MET A 1 13.16 25.39 4.52
C MET A 1 12.83 23.98 5.00
N PRO A 2 12.52 23.75 6.28
CA PRO A 2 12.02 22.44 6.72
C PRO A 2 10.72 22.07 5.99
N LEU A 3 10.51 20.79 5.78
CA LEU A 3 9.31 20.26 5.14
C LEU A 3 8.43 19.58 6.17
N TYR A 4 7.12 19.73 6.02
CA TYR A 4 6.12 19.13 6.89
C TYR A 4 5.01 18.44 6.09
N MET A 5 4.43 17.41 6.71
CA MET A 5 3.16 16.81 6.30
C MET A 5 2.09 17.20 7.31
N ASP A 6 1.12 17.96 6.84
CA ASP A 6 -0.05 18.38 7.60
C ASP A 6 -1.19 17.41 7.34
N ILE A 7 -1.70 16.80 8.41
CA ILE A 7 -2.78 15.82 8.35
C ILE A 7 -4.04 16.46 8.94
N HIS A 8 -5.07 16.50 8.12
CA HIS A 8 -6.38 17.06 8.42
C HIS A 8 -7.46 15.96 8.44
N GLU A 9 -8.35 15.99 9.43
CA GLU A 9 -9.64 15.33 9.45
C GLU A 9 -10.69 16.35 9.02
N LEU A 10 -11.46 15.98 7.99
CA LEU A 10 -12.48 16.82 7.38
C LEU A 10 -13.80 16.68 8.14
N PRO A 11 -14.55 17.79 8.31
CA PRO A 11 -15.94 17.73 8.73
C PRO A 11 -16.78 16.83 7.80
N GLU A 12 -17.78 16.15 8.37
CA GLU A 12 -18.69 15.29 7.60
C GLU A 12 -19.36 16.07 6.46
N GLY A 13 -19.35 15.50 5.25
CA GLY A 13 -19.91 16.12 4.05
C GLY A 13 -18.99 17.09 3.32
N THR A 14 -17.74 17.29 3.78
CA THR A 14 -16.74 18.08 3.05
C THR A 14 -16.35 17.37 1.76
N THR A 15 -16.43 18.08 0.63
CA THR A 15 -16.05 17.54 -0.68
C THR A 15 -14.61 17.88 -1.03
N ALA A 16 -14.05 17.16 -2.00
CA ALA A 16 -12.75 17.41 -2.57
C ALA A 16 -12.67 18.81 -3.18
N ASP A 17 -13.76 19.35 -3.73
CA ASP A 17 -13.82 20.72 -4.24
C ASP A 17 -13.76 21.76 -3.12
N ASP A 18 -14.30 21.45 -1.94
CA ASP A 18 -14.16 22.32 -0.78
C ASP A 18 -12.73 22.32 -0.26
N VAL A 19 -12.05 21.17 -0.28
CA VAL A 19 -10.61 21.07 0.02
C VAL A 19 -9.79 21.86 -0.99
N ALA A 20 -10.11 21.78 -2.29
CA ALA A 20 -9.41 22.54 -3.31
C ALA A 20 -9.56 24.06 -3.09
N LYS A 21 -10.75 24.54 -2.72
CA LYS A 21 -10.97 25.96 -2.36
C LYS A 21 -10.19 26.36 -1.11
N ALA A 22 -10.18 25.50 -0.09
CA ALA A 22 -9.41 25.75 1.13
C ALA A 22 -7.91 25.86 0.83
N HIS A 23 -7.39 24.96 -0.02
CA HIS A 23 -6.00 25.00 -0.46
C HIS A 23 -5.67 26.27 -1.26
N VAL A 24 -6.57 26.73 -2.13
CA VAL A 24 -6.39 28.01 -2.83
C VAL A 24 -6.30 29.17 -1.83
N ALA A 25 -7.13 29.16 -0.78
CA ALA A 25 -7.05 30.17 0.28
C ALA A 25 -5.72 30.09 1.07
N ASP A 26 -5.19 28.89 1.30
CA ASP A 26 -3.85 28.70 1.89
C ASP A 26 -2.77 29.33 1.00
N LEU A 27 -2.83 29.09 -0.32
CA LEU A 27 -1.87 29.64 -1.28
C LEU A 27 -1.89 31.17 -1.31
N GLU A 28 -3.06 31.80 -1.08
CA GLU A 28 -3.21 33.26 -0.97
C GLU A 28 -2.59 33.82 0.32
N ALA A 29 -2.61 33.06 1.42
CA ALA A 29 -2.10 33.48 2.73
C ALA A 29 -0.62 33.11 2.98
N GLN A 30 -0.07 32.13 2.25
CA GLN A 30 1.21 31.48 2.57
C GLN A 30 2.42 32.42 2.64
N GLU A 31 2.49 33.45 1.77
CA GLU A 31 3.62 34.38 1.72
C GLU A 31 3.80 35.14 3.05
N LYS A 32 2.68 35.46 3.72
CA LYS A 32 2.68 36.18 4.99
C LYS A 32 3.40 35.42 6.10
N TYR A 33 3.35 34.09 6.04
CA TYR A 33 3.92 33.19 7.05
C TYR A 33 5.26 32.59 6.61
N GLY A 34 5.74 32.92 5.41
CA GLY A 34 6.93 32.30 4.82
C GLY A 34 6.72 30.82 4.55
N VAL A 35 5.48 30.40 4.31
CA VAL A 35 5.08 29.02 4.06
C VAL A 35 4.94 28.83 2.54
N GLN A 36 5.20 27.61 2.07
CA GLN A 36 4.99 27.22 0.68
C GLN A 36 4.29 25.87 0.62
N TYR A 37 3.01 25.86 0.27
CA TYR A 37 2.27 24.62 0.04
C TYR A 37 2.63 24.03 -1.32
N LEU A 38 2.90 22.72 -1.33
CA LEU A 38 3.45 22.04 -2.50
C LEU A 38 2.39 21.19 -3.20
N LYS A 39 1.74 20.28 -2.46
CA LYS A 39 0.81 19.28 -2.99
C LYS A 39 -0.16 18.85 -1.90
N TYR A 40 -1.32 18.32 -2.29
CA TYR A 40 -2.23 17.69 -1.33
C TYR A 40 -2.94 16.45 -1.89
N TRP A 41 -3.35 15.59 -0.97
CA TRP A 41 -4.18 14.40 -1.22
C TRP A 41 -5.45 14.54 -0.42
N VAL A 42 -6.57 14.15 -1.02
CA VAL A 42 -7.87 14.15 -0.38
C VAL A 42 -8.50 12.78 -0.48
N ASN A 43 -8.91 12.26 0.67
CA ASN A 43 -9.73 11.07 0.76
C ASN A 43 -11.08 11.45 1.36
N GLU A 44 -12.02 11.76 0.48
CA GLU A 44 -13.40 12.12 0.87
C GLU A 44 -14.07 11.01 1.68
N SER A 45 -13.79 9.74 1.34
CA SER A 45 -14.46 8.60 1.96
C SER A 45 -14.07 8.37 3.42
N CYS A 46 -12.83 8.71 3.80
CA CYS A 46 -12.37 8.65 5.19
C CYS A 46 -12.30 10.04 5.86
N GLY A 47 -12.70 11.09 5.15
CA GLY A 47 -12.65 12.47 5.62
C GLY A 47 -11.23 12.89 6.00
N LYS A 48 -10.23 12.64 5.17
CA LYS A 48 -8.85 13.07 5.44
C LYS A 48 -8.22 13.88 4.31
N VAL A 49 -7.35 14.79 4.70
CA VAL A 49 -6.46 15.51 3.78
C VAL A 49 -5.03 15.45 4.28
N PHE A 50 -4.11 15.29 3.35
CA PHE A 50 -2.68 15.34 3.58
C PHE A 50 -2.13 16.50 2.75
N CYS A 51 -1.49 17.49 3.38
CA CYS A 51 -0.87 18.62 2.70
C CYS A 51 0.64 18.58 2.92
N LEU A 52 1.39 18.61 1.83
CA LEU A 52 2.85 18.72 1.85
C LEU A 52 3.23 20.19 1.78
N VAL A 53 4.01 20.66 2.74
CA VAL A 53 4.28 22.09 2.93
C VAL A 53 5.71 22.35 3.40
N ASP A 54 6.39 23.28 2.75
CA ASP A 54 7.63 23.86 3.29
C ASP A 54 7.26 25.01 4.24
N ALA A 55 7.75 24.97 5.48
CA ALA A 55 7.46 26.02 6.46
C ALA A 55 8.68 26.31 7.36
N PRO A 56 8.78 27.51 7.97
CA PRO A 56 9.84 27.81 8.92
C PRO A 56 9.76 26.96 10.20
N ASN A 57 8.54 26.56 10.59
CA ASN A 57 8.21 25.69 11.72
C ASN A 57 6.73 25.24 11.60
N PRO A 58 6.27 24.23 12.37
CA PRO A 58 4.89 23.74 12.32
C PRO A 58 3.82 24.79 12.61
N GLU A 59 4.09 25.75 13.51
CA GLU A 59 3.09 26.77 13.87
C GLU A 59 2.85 27.77 12.74
N ALA A 60 3.86 28.02 11.89
CA ALA A 60 3.69 28.87 10.71
C ALA A 60 2.69 28.29 9.72
N ALA A 61 2.76 26.97 9.44
CA ALA A 61 1.78 26.27 8.60
C ALA A 61 0.38 26.32 9.23
N ASN A 62 0.27 26.04 10.52
CA ASN A 62 -1.01 26.16 11.25
C ASN A 62 -1.59 27.57 11.25
N CYS A 63 -0.75 28.61 11.35
CA CYS A 63 -1.21 30.00 11.30
C CYS A 63 -1.73 30.37 9.92
N CYS A 64 -1.12 29.85 8.85
CA CYS A 64 -1.63 29.99 7.49
C CYS A 64 -3.04 29.41 7.37
N HIS A 65 -3.22 28.13 7.72
CA HIS A 65 -4.52 27.46 7.70
C HIS A 65 -5.58 28.17 8.55
N ARG A 66 -5.20 28.62 9.75
CA ARG A 66 -6.10 29.32 10.68
C ARG A 66 -6.61 30.65 10.11
N GLU A 67 -5.76 31.39 9.40
CA GLU A 67 -6.15 32.65 8.73
C GLU A 67 -6.94 32.39 7.44
N ALA A 68 -6.51 31.40 6.65
CA ALA A 68 -7.11 31.10 5.35
C ALA A 68 -8.55 30.58 5.47
N HIS A 69 -8.78 29.58 6.33
CA HIS A 69 -10.08 28.91 6.41
C HIS A 69 -10.43 28.37 7.81
N GLY A 70 -9.55 28.50 8.80
CA GLY A 70 -9.83 28.17 10.20
C GLY A 70 -9.71 26.69 10.58
N LEU A 71 -9.51 25.80 9.61
CA LEU A 71 -9.30 24.36 9.85
C LEU A 71 -7.80 24.10 9.98
N VAL A 72 -7.32 23.84 11.20
CA VAL A 72 -5.89 23.54 11.47
C VAL A 72 -5.62 22.04 11.42
N ALA A 73 -4.37 21.66 11.17
CA ALA A 73 -3.95 20.27 11.12
C ALA A 73 -4.09 19.60 12.50
N GLN A 74 -4.65 18.38 12.56
CA GLN A 74 -4.64 17.59 13.79
C GLN A 74 -3.23 17.08 14.09
N LYS A 75 -2.42 16.89 13.05
CA LYS A 75 -1.04 16.45 13.19
C LYS A 75 -0.16 17.07 12.12
N ILE A 76 0.97 17.63 12.56
CA ILE A 76 2.04 18.11 11.69
C ILE A 76 3.27 17.25 11.94
N ILE A 77 3.83 16.68 10.88
CA ILE A 77 4.99 15.80 10.95
C ILE A 77 6.12 16.44 10.16
N GLU A 78 7.24 16.74 10.82
CA GLU A 78 8.45 17.16 10.11
C GLU A 78 8.98 16.00 9.27
N LEU A 79 9.17 16.26 7.98
CA LEU A 79 9.76 15.35 7.03
C LEU A 79 11.21 15.78 6.81
N GLN A 80 12.13 14.83 6.77
CA GLN A 80 13.45 15.15 6.23
C GLN A 80 13.27 15.43 4.72
N PRO A 81 14.02 16.37 4.11
CA PRO A 81 13.89 16.67 2.68
C PRO A 81 14.05 15.44 1.77
N GLU A 82 14.79 14.43 2.22
CA GLU A 82 14.96 13.14 1.54
C GLU A 82 13.72 12.20 1.71
N LEU A 83 12.87 12.46 2.71
CA LEU A 83 11.55 11.84 2.97
C LEU A 83 10.40 12.50 2.17
N ALA A 84 10.61 13.71 1.64
CA ALA A 84 9.62 14.52 0.92
C ALA A 84 9.13 13.90 -0.39
N ASP A 85 10.07 13.71 -1.31
CA ASP A 85 9.97 12.93 -2.55
C ASP A 85 9.52 11.50 -2.26
N GLY A 86 9.91 11.07 -1.06
CA GLY A 86 9.54 9.86 -0.43
C GLY A 86 8.05 9.69 -0.34
N PHE A 87 7.33 10.57 0.37
CA PHE A 87 6.04 10.27 0.98
C PHE A 87 5.03 9.65 0.02
N LEU A 88 5.03 10.05 -1.27
CA LEU A 88 4.08 9.57 -2.28
C LEU A 88 4.66 9.48 -3.73
N GLY A 89 5.98 9.56 -3.93
CA GLY A 89 6.68 9.37 -5.23
C GLY A 89 7.19 10.64 -5.92
N ARG A 90 8.23 10.54 -6.76
CA ARG A 90 8.82 11.69 -7.49
C ARG A 90 8.05 12.12 -8.75
N ASP A 91 7.38 11.18 -9.42
CA ASP A 91 6.67 11.41 -10.69
C ASP A 91 5.16 11.55 -10.48
N ILE A 92 4.77 12.39 -9.53
CA ILE A 92 3.36 12.63 -9.22
C ILE A 92 2.82 13.76 -10.09
N GLN A 93 1.81 13.45 -10.89
CA GLN A 93 1.03 14.45 -11.61
C GLN A 93 0.10 15.19 -10.63
N THR A 94 0.04 16.51 -10.79
CA THR A 94 -0.87 17.37 -10.03
C THR A 94 -1.74 18.16 -10.99
N ASP A 95 -2.95 18.50 -10.57
CA ASP A 95 -3.75 19.50 -11.26
C ASP A 95 -3.22 20.92 -11.02
N ALA A 96 -3.87 21.92 -11.63
CA ALA A 96 -3.48 23.33 -11.49
C ALA A 96 -3.60 23.85 -10.04
N ALA A 97 -4.37 23.18 -9.18
CA ALA A 97 -4.54 23.52 -7.79
C ALA A 97 -3.59 22.73 -6.87
N GLY A 98 -2.70 21.88 -7.40
CA GLY A 98 -1.78 21.08 -6.59
C GLY A 98 -2.39 19.78 -6.03
N ALA A 99 -3.61 19.42 -6.45
CA ALA A 99 -4.22 18.15 -6.09
C ALA A 99 -3.49 17.02 -6.78
N VAL A 100 -3.10 15.99 -6.05
CA VAL A 100 -2.44 14.85 -6.64
C VAL A 100 -3.43 13.98 -7.43
N LEU A 101 -3.03 13.66 -8.66
CA LEU A 101 -3.81 12.86 -9.58
C LEU A 101 -3.41 11.39 -9.53
N LEU A 102 -4.39 10.52 -9.72
CA LEU A 102 -4.22 9.07 -9.73
C LEU A 102 -3.43 8.66 -10.99
N PRO A 103 -2.29 7.95 -10.84
CA PRO A 103 -1.53 7.48 -11.99
C PRO A 103 -2.35 6.55 -12.88
N GLY A 104 -2.53 6.92 -14.16
CA GLY A 104 -3.32 6.14 -15.12
C GLY A 104 -4.84 6.19 -14.90
N GLY A 105 -5.32 7.07 -14.01
CA GLY A 105 -6.74 7.34 -13.81
C GLY A 105 -7.37 8.18 -14.93
N ALA A 106 -8.67 8.44 -14.81
CA ALA A 106 -9.34 9.39 -15.70
C ALA A 106 -8.77 10.82 -15.51
N ALA A 107 -8.99 11.71 -16.48
CA ALA A 107 -8.64 13.12 -16.32
C ALA A 107 -9.32 13.67 -15.05
N ASP A 108 -8.51 14.32 -14.19
CA ASP A 108 -8.90 14.89 -12.89
C ASP A 108 -9.26 13.88 -11.77
N GLU A 109 -9.02 12.57 -11.96
CA GLU A 109 -9.19 11.60 -10.89
C GLU A 109 -8.10 11.79 -9.81
N ARG A 110 -8.52 12.12 -8.58
CA ARG A 110 -7.61 12.46 -7.48
C ARG A 110 -7.12 11.21 -6.75
N ASP A 111 -5.86 11.22 -6.34
CA ASP A 111 -5.26 10.13 -5.56
C ASP A 111 -5.65 10.26 -4.07
N PRO A 112 -6.31 9.25 -3.48
CA PRO A 112 -6.71 9.30 -2.08
C PRO A 112 -5.55 9.07 -1.09
N GLY A 113 -4.33 8.81 -1.56
CA GLY A 113 -3.19 8.45 -0.71
C GLY A 113 -3.26 7.03 -0.13
N ILE A 114 -4.31 6.27 -0.45
CA ILE A 114 -4.42 4.86 -0.07
C ILE A 114 -3.53 4.01 -0.98
N ARG A 115 -2.82 3.05 -0.38
CA ARG A 115 -2.15 1.97 -1.07
C ARG A 115 -2.50 0.64 -0.44
N THR A 116 -2.55 -0.39 -1.27
CA THR A 116 -2.54 -1.80 -0.85
C THR A 116 -1.12 -2.33 -0.94
N VAL A 117 -0.55 -2.72 0.19
CA VAL A 117 0.79 -3.30 0.29
C VAL A 117 0.65 -4.82 0.32
N LEU A 118 1.45 -5.51 -0.50
CA LEU A 118 1.52 -6.96 -0.60
C LEU A 118 2.94 -7.42 -0.32
N PHE A 119 3.06 -8.47 0.49
CA PHE A 119 4.31 -9.20 0.71
C PHE A 119 4.16 -10.63 0.22
N THR A 120 5.16 -11.13 -0.48
CA THR A 120 5.38 -12.56 -0.72
C THR A 120 6.53 -13.06 0.14
N ASP A 121 6.52 -14.34 0.45
CA ASP A 121 7.62 -14.99 1.16
C ASP A 121 7.68 -16.49 0.80
N ILE A 122 8.88 -16.99 0.49
CA ILE A 122 9.10 -18.40 0.17
C ILE A 122 9.10 -19.23 1.45
N VAL A 123 8.27 -20.26 1.48
CA VAL A 123 8.20 -21.17 2.62
C VAL A 123 9.47 -22.00 2.71
N ASP A 124 10.02 -22.08 3.92
CA ASP A 124 11.22 -22.86 4.26
C ASP A 124 12.45 -22.54 3.40
N SER A 125 12.58 -21.28 2.95
CA SER A 125 13.69 -20.79 2.11
C SER A 125 15.07 -21.17 2.65
N THR A 126 15.29 -21.02 3.96
CA THR A 126 16.56 -21.36 4.61
C THR A 126 16.84 -22.87 4.54
N THR A 127 15.83 -23.71 4.74
CA THR A 127 15.95 -25.16 4.61
C THR A 127 16.16 -25.57 3.16
N LEU A 128 15.53 -24.89 2.19
CA LEU A 128 15.78 -25.10 0.77
C LEU A 128 17.25 -24.85 0.44
N THR A 129 17.82 -23.72 0.88
CA THR A 129 19.25 -23.42 0.69
C THR A 129 20.17 -24.46 1.32
N GLN A 130 19.91 -24.85 2.57
CA GLN A 130 20.72 -25.86 3.27
C GLN A 130 20.67 -27.24 2.61
N THR A 131 19.53 -27.62 2.02
CA THR A 131 19.33 -28.96 1.46
C THR A 131 19.69 -29.07 -0.01
N LEU A 132 19.52 -28.00 -0.78
CA LEU A 132 19.76 -27.98 -2.23
C LEU A 132 21.11 -27.35 -2.61
N GLY A 133 21.72 -26.59 -1.70
CA GLY A 133 22.87 -25.74 -1.98
C GLY A 133 22.48 -24.41 -2.64
N ASP A 134 23.42 -23.47 -2.63
CA ASP A 134 23.17 -22.08 -3.01
C ASP A 134 22.71 -21.93 -4.47
N GLU A 135 23.33 -22.65 -5.41
CA GLU A 135 23.00 -22.55 -6.85
C GLU A 135 21.57 -23.00 -7.15
N ALA A 136 21.13 -24.11 -6.57
CA ALA A 136 19.80 -24.64 -6.79
C ALA A 136 18.72 -23.81 -6.07
N ALA A 137 19.03 -23.25 -4.90
CA ALA A 137 18.15 -22.31 -4.21
C ALA A 137 18.01 -20.99 -4.99
N LEU A 138 19.10 -20.48 -5.56
CA LEU A 138 19.06 -19.28 -6.40
C LEU A 138 18.16 -19.48 -7.63
N ALA A 139 18.25 -20.65 -8.29
CA ALA A 139 17.36 -20.97 -9.40
C ALA A 139 15.87 -21.03 -9.00
N LEU A 140 15.56 -21.44 -7.77
CA LEU A 140 14.19 -21.38 -7.23
C LEU A 140 13.74 -19.93 -6.97
N PHE A 141 14.64 -19.09 -6.47
CA PHE A 141 14.37 -17.66 -6.25
C PHE A 141 14.13 -16.92 -7.56
N ASP A 142 14.84 -17.29 -8.64
CA ASP A 142 14.60 -16.71 -9.96
C ASP A 142 13.21 -17.08 -10.51
N VAL A 143 12.76 -18.32 -10.28
CA VAL A 143 11.39 -18.73 -10.61
C VAL A 143 10.37 -17.92 -9.81
N HIS A 144 10.59 -17.77 -8.49
CA HIS A 144 9.74 -16.93 -7.64
C HIS A 144 9.62 -15.50 -8.21
N ASN A 145 10.77 -14.86 -8.41
CA ASN A 145 10.85 -13.47 -8.84
C ASN A 145 10.19 -13.27 -10.21
N THR A 146 10.39 -14.21 -11.13
CA THR A 146 9.77 -14.17 -12.46
C THR A 146 8.25 -14.25 -12.36
N VAL A 147 7.71 -15.21 -11.59
CA VAL A 147 6.26 -15.37 -11.43
C VAL A 147 5.64 -14.15 -10.77
N VAL A 148 6.26 -13.61 -9.71
CA VAL A 148 5.76 -12.42 -9.03
C VAL A 148 5.79 -11.21 -9.94
N ARG A 149 6.91 -10.95 -10.64
CA ARG A 149 7.03 -9.78 -11.53
C ARG A 149 6.06 -9.81 -12.70
N ASN A 150 5.80 -10.98 -13.27
CA ASN A 150 4.80 -11.13 -14.32
C ASN A 150 3.40 -10.78 -13.78
N ALA A 151 3.02 -11.34 -12.62
CA ALA A 151 1.74 -11.03 -11.99
C ALA A 151 1.60 -9.55 -11.59
N LEU A 152 2.69 -8.91 -11.12
CA LEU A 152 2.72 -7.47 -10.85
C LEU A 152 2.48 -6.67 -12.12
N THR A 153 3.16 -7.00 -13.20
CA THR A 153 3.00 -6.33 -14.51
C THR A 153 1.54 -6.46 -15.00
N ASP A 154 0.97 -7.66 -14.95
CA ASP A 154 -0.38 -7.93 -15.44
C ASP A 154 -1.49 -7.23 -14.62
N GLN A 155 -1.22 -6.95 -13.35
CA GLN A 155 -2.18 -6.35 -12.42
C GLN A 155 -1.86 -4.89 -12.07
N GLY A 156 -0.87 -4.26 -12.72
CA GLY A 156 -0.50 -2.86 -12.46
C GLY A 156 0.08 -2.63 -11.06
N GLY A 157 0.79 -3.62 -10.52
CA GLY A 157 1.51 -3.52 -9.25
C GLY A 157 2.92 -2.94 -9.43
N ARG A 158 3.38 -2.19 -8.42
CA ARG A 158 4.75 -1.67 -8.34
C ARG A 158 5.56 -2.52 -7.37
N GLU A 159 6.62 -3.17 -7.85
CA GLU A 159 7.65 -3.76 -6.99
C GLU A 159 8.33 -2.63 -6.19
N VAL A 160 8.32 -2.74 -4.87
CA VAL A 160 8.94 -1.77 -3.96
C VAL A 160 10.38 -2.19 -3.67
N LYS A 161 10.56 -3.42 -3.18
CA LYS A 161 11.88 -4.00 -2.89
C LYS A 161 11.83 -5.51 -2.68
N HIS A 162 13.02 -6.12 -2.66
CA HIS A 162 13.25 -7.49 -2.17
C HIS A 162 13.35 -7.50 -0.65
N THR A 163 12.85 -8.57 -0.03
CA THR A 163 13.02 -8.85 1.40
C THR A 163 13.96 -10.03 1.67
N GLY A 164 14.67 -10.50 0.64
CA GLY A 164 15.52 -11.69 0.66
C GLY A 164 14.90 -12.81 -0.15
N ASP A 165 14.02 -13.57 0.48
CA ASP A 165 13.24 -14.69 -0.07
C ASP A 165 11.80 -14.31 -0.44
N GLY A 166 11.55 -13.01 -0.55
CA GLY A 166 10.23 -12.45 -0.81
C GLY A 166 10.29 -11.08 -1.47
N ILE A 167 9.12 -10.60 -1.90
CA ILE A 167 8.96 -9.31 -2.56
C ILE A 167 7.92 -8.50 -1.81
N MET A 168 8.23 -7.22 -1.63
CA MET A 168 7.28 -6.19 -1.23
C MET A 168 6.79 -5.45 -2.47
N ALA A 169 5.47 -5.36 -2.63
CA ALA A 169 4.83 -4.67 -3.73
C ALA A 169 3.71 -3.75 -3.23
N SER A 170 3.31 -2.80 -4.08
CA SER A 170 2.26 -1.84 -3.78
C SER A 170 1.31 -1.66 -4.96
N PHE A 171 0.05 -1.39 -4.64
CA PHE A 171 -1.03 -1.18 -5.59
C PHE A 171 -1.89 -0.01 -5.14
N VAL A 172 -2.44 0.74 -6.08
CA VAL A 172 -3.54 1.66 -5.80
C VAL A 172 -4.82 0.89 -5.48
N SER A 173 -5.09 -0.20 -6.22
CA SER A 173 -6.33 -0.97 -6.11
C SER A 173 -6.16 -2.23 -5.25
N ALA A 174 -7.01 -2.36 -4.22
CA ALA A 174 -7.12 -3.58 -3.42
C ALA A 174 -7.53 -4.80 -4.27
N VAL A 175 -8.42 -4.61 -5.25
CA VAL A 175 -8.84 -5.66 -6.18
C VAL A 175 -7.65 -6.14 -7.01
N ALA A 176 -6.84 -5.23 -7.54
CA ALA A 176 -5.65 -5.58 -8.31
C ALA A 176 -4.64 -6.38 -7.47
N ALA A 177 -4.40 -5.97 -6.23
CA ALA A 177 -3.54 -6.70 -5.31
C ALA A 177 -4.03 -8.13 -5.05
N VAL A 178 -5.33 -8.33 -4.83
CA VAL A 178 -5.93 -9.66 -4.62
C VAL A 178 -5.85 -10.52 -5.89
N LYS A 179 -6.09 -9.94 -7.08
CA LYS A 179 -5.88 -10.65 -8.35
C LYS A 179 -4.43 -11.08 -8.52
N CYS A 180 -3.48 -10.19 -8.21
CA CYS A 180 -2.05 -10.48 -8.28
C CYS A 180 -1.68 -11.64 -7.35
N ALA A 181 -2.11 -11.59 -6.08
CA ALA A 181 -1.87 -12.66 -5.11
C ALA A 181 -2.42 -14.01 -5.61
N ALA A 182 -3.66 -14.02 -6.11
CA ALA A 182 -4.27 -15.24 -6.64
C ALA A 182 -3.60 -15.74 -7.94
N GLN A 183 -3.08 -14.83 -8.77
CA GLN A 183 -2.32 -15.18 -9.97
C GLN A 183 -0.99 -15.84 -9.60
N ILE A 184 -0.25 -15.28 -8.64
CA ILE A 184 1.02 -15.83 -8.15
C ILE A 184 0.85 -17.28 -7.70
N GLN A 185 -0.17 -17.56 -6.85
CA GLN A 185 -0.42 -18.92 -6.38
C GLN A 185 -0.77 -19.87 -7.54
N ARG A 186 -1.62 -19.43 -8.48
CA ARG A 186 -2.01 -20.24 -9.64
C ARG A 186 -0.84 -20.55 -10.56
N ASP A 187 0.06 -19.60 -10.80
CA ASP A 187 1.19 -19.80 -11.70
C ASP A 187 2.31 -20.63 -11.07
N LEU A 188 2.51 -20.54 -9.75
CA LEU A 188 3.38 -21.44 -9.01
C LEU A 188 2.84 -22.88 -9.01
N ALA A 189 1.53 -23.06 -8.83
CA ALA A 189 0.89 -24.37 -8.91
C ALA A 189 1.08 -25.02 -10.30
N LYS A 190 0.86 -24.26 -11.39
CA LYS A 190 1.14 -24.74 -12.76
C LYS A 190 2.62 -25.10 -12.97
N HIS A 191 3.53 -24.31 -12.41
CA HIS A 191 4.98 -24.60 -12.50
C HIS A 191 5.35 -25.90 -11.79
N ALA A 192 4.75 -26.16 -10.62
CA ALA A 192 4.94 -27.40 -9.87
C ALA A 192 4.46 -28.63 -10.65
N ASP A 193 3.27 -28.57 -11.24
CA ASP A 193 2.67 -29.68 -12.00
C ASP A 193 3.49 -30.03 -13.25
N ASN A 194 3.92 -29.02 -14.02
CA ASN A 194 4.65 -29.21 -15.27
C ASN A 194 6.03 -29.84 -15.09
N GLN A 195 6.66 -29.64 -13.92
CA GLN A 195 8.06 -30.03 -13.71
C GLN A 195 8.24 -31.26 -12.82
N ARG A 196 7.14 -31.88 -12.36
CA ARG A 196 7.15 -33.04 -11.43
C ARG A 196 8.24 -32.91 -10.35
N ARG A 197 8.37 -31.72 -9.76
CA ARG A 197 9.42 -31.46 -8.77
C ARG A 197 9.12 -32.27 -7.52
N ASP A 198 10.12 -32.96 -6.99
CA ASP A 198 10.04 -33.63 -5.68
C ASP A 198 9.71 -32.65 -4.55
N ARG A 199 9.98 -31.35 -4.74
CA ARG A 199 9.62 -30.28 -3.82
C ARG A 199 9.10 -29.05 -4.60
N PRO A 200 7.79 -28.78 -4.59
CA PRO A 200 7.25 -27.59 -5.22
C PRO A 200 7.61 -26.34 -4.41
N LEU A 201 7.91 -25.25 -5.11
CA LEU A 201 8.14 -23.94 -4.51
C LEU A 201 6.82 -23.41 -3.94
N LYS A 202 6.73 -23.29 -2.62
CA LYS A 202 5.53 -22.79 -1.93
C LYS A 202 5.78 -21.37 -1.45
N VAL A 203 4.78 -20.51 -1.64
CA VAL A 203 4.83 -19.11 -1.23
C VAL A 203 3.64 -18.80 -0.35
N ARG A 204 3.86 -18.00 0.68
CA ARG A 204 2.80 -17.38 1.48
C ARG A 204 2.70 -15.90 1.12
N ILE A 205 1.49 -15.36 1.20
CA ILE A 205 1.22 -13.97 0.78
C ILE A 205 0.41 -13.27 1.87
N GLY A 206 0.80 -12.03 2.19
CA GLY A 206 0.06 -11.15 3.07
C GLY A 206 -0.19 -9.80 2.43
N ALA A 207 -1.38 -9.24 2.59
CA ALA A 207 -1.68 -7.90 2.10
C ALA A 207 -2.51 -7.07 3.09
N ALA A 208 -2.25 -5.75 3.11
CA ALA A 208 -3.03 -4.78 3.87
C ALA A 208 -3.21 -3.49 3.08
N ALA A 209 -4.35 -2.83 3.27
CA ALA A 209 -4.66 -1.53 2.66
C ALA A 209 -4.70 -0.44 3.73
N GLY A 210 -4.23 0.75 3.37
CA GLY A 210 -4.22 1.92 4.25
C GLY A 210 -3.40 3.05 3.65
N GLU A 211 -2.89 3.95 4.49
CA GLU A 211 -2.15 5.16 4.09
C GLU A 211 -0.67 4.99 4.49
N PRO A 212 0.15 4.24 3.73
CA PRO A 212 1.57 4.15 4.03
C PRO A 212 2.31 5.44 3.68
N VAL A 213 3.46 5.61 4.31
CA VAL A 213 4.41 6.68 4.03
C VAL A 213 5.44 6.17 3.04
N GLU A 214 5.51 6.70 1.83
CA GLU A 214 6.59 6.36 0.90
C GLU A 214 7.91 7.09 1.31
N GLN A 215 9.08 6.53 1.04
CA GLN A 215 10.39 7.15 1.28
C GLN A 215 11.42 6.51 0.35
N HIS A 216 12.10 7.29 -0.51
CA HIS A 216 13.11 6.76 -1.44
C HIS A 216 12.63 5.56 -2.28
N HIS A 217 11.39 5.59 -2.78
CA HIS A 217 10.73 4.46 -3.48
C HIS A 217 10.42 3.24 -2.59
N ASP A 218 10.59 3.36 -1.27
CA ASP A 218 10.21 2.36 -0.26
C ASP A 218 8.91 2.79 0.46
N LEU A 219 8.22 1.91 1.17
CA LEU A 219 7.03 2.26 1.95
C LEU A 219 7.21 1.92 3.43
N PHE A 220 6.63 2.75 4.29
CA PHE A 220 6.70 2.68 5.74
C PHE A 220 5.32 2.90 6.39
N GLY A 221 5.25 2.61 7.69
CA GLY A 221 4.05 2.83 8.51
C GLY A 221 3.27 1.55 8.82
N CYS A 222 2.14 1.74 9.51
CA CYS A 222 1.36 0.63 10.07
C CYS A 222 0.83 -0.32 9.00
N THR A 223 0.44 0.18 7.82
CA THR A 223 -0.04 -0.63 6.69
C THR A 223 1.01 -1.63 6.22
N VAL A 224 2.26 -1.18 6.08
CA VAL A 224 3.39 -2.03 5.64
C VAL A 224 3.68 -3.09 6.68
N GLN A 225 3.74 -2.70 7.95
CA GLN A 225 3.96 -3.64 9.06
C GLN A 225 2.85 -4.68 9.14
N LEU A 226 1.59 -4.26 8.95
CA LEU A 226 0.44 -5.16 8.97
C LEU A 226 0.52 -6.18 7.83
N ALA A 227 0.77 -5.74 6.59
CA ALA A 227 0.91 -6.62 5.44
C ALA A 227 2.04 -7.65 5.64
N ALA A 228 3.20 -7.21 6.13
CA ALA A 228 4.32 -8.09 6.44
C ALA A 228 3.96 -9.13 7.52
N ARG A 229 3.24 -8.72 8.58
CA ARG A 229 2.83 -9.64 9.65
C ARG A 229 1.75 -10.62 9.21
N LEU A 230 0.82 -10.20 8.36
CA LEU A 230 -0.14 -11.12 7.73
C LEU A 230 0.58 -12.14 6.85
N CYS A 231 1.61 -11.73 6.10
CA CYS A 231 2.42 -12.64 5.29
C CYS A 231 3.14 -13.66 6.18
N SER A 232 3.82 -13.20 7.24
CA SER A 232 4.49 -14.09 8.19
C SER A 232 3.53 -15.04 8.93
N HIS A 233 2.27 -14.65 9.12
CA HIS A 233 1.25 -15.46 9.78
C HIS A 233 0.56 -16.44 8.83
N ALA A 234 0.63 -16.20 7.52
CA ALA A 234 0.01 -17.06 6.52
C ALA A 234 0.69 -18.43 6.47
N SER A 235 -0.13 -19.47 6.34
CA SER A 235 0.30 -20.84 6.05
C SER A 235 0.88 -20.94 4.63
N PRO A 236 1.61 -22.02 4.30
CA PRO A 236 2.07 -22.25 2.93
C PRO A 236 0.91 -22.22 1.94
N GLU A 237 1.12 -21.53 0.81
CA GLU A 237 0.12 -21.38 -0.27
C GLU A 237 -1.13 -20.58 0.17
N GLN A 238 -1.12 -19.96 1.34
CA GLN A 238 -2.20 -19.12 1.84
C GLN A 238 -1.98 -17.65 1.45
N ILE A 239 -3.09 -16.98 1.16
CA ILE A 239 -3.15 -15.52 0.99
C ILE A 239 -3.98 -14.97 2.15
N LEU A 240 -3.35 -14.21 3.05
CA LEU A 240 -4.05 -13.49 4.12
C LEU A 240 -4.15 -12.00 3.81
N VAL A 241 -5.33 -11.44 4.03
CA VAL A 241 -5.58 -10.01 3.83
C VAL A 241 -6.23 -9.37 5.06
N SER A 242 -5.95 -8.09 5.27
CA SER A 242 -6.64 -7.29 6.28
C SER A 242 -8.16 -7.18 6.00
N ASN A 243 -8.96 -6.96 7.03
CA ASN A 243 -10.41 -6.71 6.90
C ASN A 243 -10.76 -5.65 5.84
N VAL A 244 -10.01 -4.55 5.79
CA VAL A 244 -10.22 -3.44 4.83
C VAL A 244 -10.18 -3.94 3.38
N ILE A 245 -9.24 -4.83 3.04
CA ILE A 245 -9.15 -5.38 1.67
C ILE A 245 -10.38 -6.23 1.35
N ALA A 246 -10.83 -7.06 2.30
CA ALA A 246 -12.00 -7.90 2.11
C ALA A 246 -13.26 -7.06 1.86
N GLU A 247 -13.44 -5.98 2.62
CA GLU A 247 -14.54 -5.03 2.46
C GLU A 247 -14.49 -4.29 1.11
N LEU A 248 -13.32 -3.79 0.72
CA LEU A 248 -13.12 -3.13 -0.59
C LEU A 248 -13.36 -4.07 -1.78
N CYS A 249 -13.24 -5.38 -1.58
CA CYS A 249 -13.45 -6.40 -2.61
C CYS A 249 -14.85 -7.02 -2.61
N LEU A 250 -15.78 -6.55 -1.77
CA LEU A 250 -17.16 -7.04 -1.74
C LEU A 250 -17.83 -6.90 -3.11
N GLY A 251 -18.48 -7.97 -3.56
CA GLY A 251 -19.16 -8.02 -4.85
C GLY A 251 -18.24 -8.05 -6.08
N LYS A 252 -16.92 -8.16 -5.91
CA LYS A 252 -15.93 -8.20 -7.01
C LYS A 252 -15.56 -9.62 -7.48
N GLY A 253 -16.31 -10.63 -7.04
CA GLY A 253 -16.15 -12.03 -7.47
C GLY A 253 -15.09 -12.83 -6.72
N PHE A 254 -14.55 -12.31 -5.62
CA PHE A 254 -13.64 -13.05 -4.75
C PHE A 254 -14.40 -13.76 -3.62
N SER A 255 -13.89 -14.92 -3.21
CA SER A 255 -14.35 -15.61 -2.01
C SER A 255 -13.32 -15.42 -0.89
N PHE A 256 -13.77 -14.84 0.21
CA PHE A 256 -12.98 -14.66 1.43
C PHE A 256 -13.51 -15.58 2.51
N GLN A 257 -12.60 -16.28 3.19
CA GLN A 257 -12.90 -17.00 4.42
C GLN A 257 -12.45 -16.16 5.60
N ASP A 258 -13.35 -15.87 6.53
CA ASP A 258 -13.00 -15.19 7.78
C ASP A 258 -12.11 -16.10 8.62
N VAL A 259 -10.93 -15.59 8.99
CA VAL A 259 -9.96 -16.28 9.86
C VAL A 259 -10.14 -15.82 11.32
N GLY A 260 -10.98 -14.82 11.55
CA GLY A 260 -11.19 -14.20 12.85
C GLY A 260 -10.07 -13.24 13.22
N GLU A 261 -9.98 -12.96 14.52
CA GLU A 261 -8.95 -12.10 15.10
C GLU A 261 -7.64 -12.86 15.29
N VAL A 262 -6.56 -12.36 14.69
CA VAL A 262 -5.20 -12.91 14.83
C VAL A 262 -4.31 -11.95 15.61
N VAL A 263 -3.51 -12.51 16.52
CA VAL A 263 -2.51 -11.75 17.28
C VAL A 263 -1.23 -11.69 16.46
N LEU A 264 -0.85 -10.48 16.05
CA LEU A 264 0.31 -10.23 15.22
C LEU A 264 1.43 -9.57 16.03
N LYS A 265 2.68 -10.00 15.80
CA LYS A 265 3.84 -9.43 16.49
C LYS A 265 3.94 -7.91 16.27
N GLY A 266 3.92 -7.16 17.36
CA GLY A 266 4.03 -5.70 17.37
C GLY A 266 2.70 -4.95 17.28
N PHE A 267 1.56 -5.65 17.32
CA PHE A 267 0.23 -5.06 17.39
C PHE A 267 -0.37 -5.29 18.77
N ASP A 268 -0.81 -4.20 19.43
CA ASP A 268 -1.37 -4.26 20.79
C ASP A 268 -2.79 -4.83 20.83
N ARG A 269 -3.48 -4.84 19.68
CA ARG A 269 -4.84 -5.37 19.54
C ARG A 269 -4.84 -6.47 18.47
N PRO A 270 -5.66 -7.52 18.65
CA PRO A 270 -5.89 -8.50 17.60
C PRO A 270 -6.40 -7.83 16.32
N VAL A 271 -5.99 -8.36 15.18
CA VAL A 271 -6.41 -7.85 13.87
C VAL A 271 -7.28 -8.89 13.20
N ARG A 272 -8.45 -8.50 12.69
CA ARG A 272 -9.28 -9.40 11.88
C ARG A 272 -8.66 -9.62 10.49
N ALA A 273 -8.49 -10.89 10.12
CA ALA A 273 -7.88 -11.30 8.86
C ALA A 273 -8.80 -12.22 8.05
N HIS A 274 -8.63 -12.21 6.73
CA HIS A 274 -9.38 -13.06 5.80
C HIS A 274 -8.45 -13.83 4.90
N ALA A 275 -8.76 -15.10 4.64
CA ALA A 275 -8.07 -15.92 3.66
C ALA A 275 -8.76 -15.79 2.30
N VAL A 276 -7.97 -15.55 1.24
CA VAL A 276 -8.50 -15.47 -0.14
C VAL A 276 -8.49 -16.86 -0.77
N ALA A 277 -9.62 -17.30 -1.30
CA ALA A 277 -9.68 -18.48 -2.14
C ALA A 277 -9.10 -18.16 -3.54
N TRP A 278 -8.05 -18.87 -3.94
CA TRP A 278 -7.38 -18.70 -5.23
C TRP A 278 -7.40 -19.95 -6.11
N ALA A 279 -7.58 -21.12 -5.51
CA ALA A 279 -7.80 -22.36 -6.22
C ALA A 279 -9.28 -22.45 -6.60
N ASP A 280 -9.57 -22.73 -7.87
CA ASP A 280 -10.91 -23.13 -8.26
C ASP A 280 -11.25 -24.37 -7.43
N LYS A 281 -12.32 -24.29 -6.62
CA LYS A 281 -12.87 -25.52 -6.05
C LYS A 281 -13.21 -26.40 -7.24
N ALA A 282 -12.43 -27.46 -7.45
CA ALA A 282 -12.91 -28.61 -8.18
C ALA A 282 -14.22 -28.97 -7.47
N ILE A 283 -15.35 -28.74 -8.13
CA ILE A 283 -16.63 -29.25 -7.70
C ILE A 283 -16.40 -30.76 -7.74
N ALA A 284 -16.15 -31.35 -6.57
CA ALA A 284 -16.13 -32.78 -6.42
C ALA A 284 -17.55 -33.24 -6.78
N ALA A 285 -17.70 -33.71 -8.02
CA ALA A 285 -18.87 -34.42 -8.45
C ALA A 285 -18.91 -35.71 -7.61
N GLY A 286 -19.77 -35.71 -6.60
CA GLY A 286 -20.23 -36.92 -5.94
C GLY A 286 -21.28 -37.63 -6.78
#